data_AF-A0A382ME55-F1
#
_entry.id   AF-A0A382ME55-F1
#
_cell.length_a   1.000
_cell.length_b   1.000
_cell.length_c   1.000
_cell.angle_alpha   90.00
_cell.angle_beta   90.00
_cell.angle_gamma   90.00
#
_symmetry.space_group_name_H-M   'P 1'
#
loop_
_entity.id
_entity.type
_entity.pdbx_description
1 polymer ?
#
loop_
_entity_poly.entity_id
_entity_poly.type
_entity_poly.pdbx_seq_one_letter_code
_entity_poly.pdbx_strand_id
1 'polypeptide(L)'
;MLYIHGGNKEQVKLSQQLFHFCNQSLFSKKEKPTIDLSIKKVEDALAWTDYEGDGKFFIEIEESLDRRRFIITLCHEMIHVRQFLAGVEVSEFSAYHYEERLANQFYDEELASNFEENILDINED
;
A
#
# COMPACT_ATOMS: atom_id res chain seq x y z
N MET A 1 2.56 -9.76 6.96
CA MET A 1 3.98 -9.33 7.09
C MET A 1 4.40 -8.62 5.80
N LEU A 2 5.43 -7.78 5.79
CA LEU A 2 5.89 -7.10 4.57
C LEU A 2 7.38 -7.36 4.35
N TYR A 3 7.72 -7.81 3.15
CA TYR A 3 9.07 -7.89 2.61
C TYR A 3 9.18 -6.89 1.45
N ILE A 4 10.29 -6.16 1.36
CA ILE A 4 10.49 -5.15 0.31
C ILE A 4 11.83 -5.42 -0.37
N HIS A 5 11.81 -5.45 -1.69
CA HIS A 5 12.97 -5.61 -2.56
C HIS A 5 13.05 -4.44 -3.55
N GLY A 6 14.25 -3.91 -3.77
CA GLY A 6 14.45 -2.76 -4.65
C GLY A 6 13.94 -1.44 -4.05
N GLY A 7 13.72 -0.47 -4.94
CA GLY A 7 13.28 0.87 -4.58
C GLY A 7 14.34 1.73 -3.88
N ASN A 8 14.08 3.03 -3.82
CA ASN A 8 14.88 3.97 -3.05
C ASN A 8 14.39 4.08 -1.59
N LYS A 9 15.15 4.77 -0.73
CA LYS A 9 14.84 4.91 0.70
C LYS A 9 13.44 5.47 0.98
N GLU A 10 13.01 6.46 0.20
CA GLU A 10 11.68 7.08 0.35
C GLU A 10 10.58 6.09 -0.03
N GLN A 11 10.75 5.34 -1.13
CA GLN A 11 9.80 4.31 -1.55
C GLN A 11 9.69 3.19 -0.52
N VAL A 12 10.80 2.75 0.09
CA VAL A 12 10.79 1.73 1.14
C VAL A 12 10.04 2.22 2.37
N LYS A 13 10.33 3.44 2.85
CA LYS A 13 9.63 4.04 3.99
C LYS A 13 8.13 4.18 3.70
N LEU A 14 7.79 4.72 2.54
CA LEU A 14 6.42 4.92 2.11
C LEU A 14 5.65 3.60 1.99
N SER A 15 6.28 2.55 1.47
CA SER A 15 5.68 1.21 1.35
C SER A 15 5.35 0.61 2.72
N GLN A 16 6.22 0.81 3.72
CA GLN A 16 5.96 0.38 5.09
C GLN A 16 4.76 1.11 5.71
N GLN A 17 4.68 2.43 5.52
CA GLN A 17 3.56 3.25 5.99
C GLN A 17 2.25 2.84 5.32
N LEU A 18 2.25 2.72 3.99
CA LEU A 18 1.07 2.31 3.22
C LEU A 18 0.59 0.90 3.59
N PHE A 19 1.52 -0.05 3.75
CA PHE A 19 1.17 -1.40 4.17
C PHE A 19 0.55 -1.41 5.56
N HIS A 20 1.09 -0.63 6.50
CA HIS A 20 0.52 -0.53 7.84
C HIS A 20 -0.91 0.03 7.79
N PHE A 21 -1.08 1.15 7.12
CA PHE A 21 -2.37 1.80 6.92
C PHE A 21 -3.38 0.86 6.25
N CYS A 22 -3.02 0.24 5.12
CA CYS A 22 -3.89 -0.69 4.41
C CYS A 22 -4.27 -1.89 5.29
N ASN A 23 -3.35 -2.44 6.09
CA ASN A 23 -3.67 -3.51 7.03
C ASN A 23 -4.72 -3.13 8.08
N GLN A 24 -4.73 -1.88 8.52
CA GLN A 24 -5.70 -1.38 9.49
C GLN A 24 -7.03 -1.05 8.83
N SER A 25 -6.99 -0.47 7.64
CA SER A 25 -8.17 0.03 6.91
C SER A 25 -8.93 -1.06 6.16
N LEU A 26 -8.24 -2.08 5.64
CA LEU A 26 -8.81 -3.06 4.71
C LEU A 26 -9.08 -4.43 5.32
N PHE A 27 -8.29 -4.87 6.31
CA PHE A 27 -8.26 -6.26 6.75
C PHE A 27 -8.71 -6.43 8.20
N SER A 28 -9.33 -7.57 8.48
CA SER A 28 -9.62 -7.96 9.86
C SER A 28 -8.33 -8.35 10.60
N LYS A 29 -8.33 -8.32 11.94
CA LYS A 29 -7.16 -8.73 12.74
C LYS A 29 -6.70 -10.18 12.47
N LYS A 30 -7.58 -11.03 11.91
CA LYS A 30 -7.33 -12.46 11.67
C LYS A 30 -6.87 -12.77 10.23
N GLU A 31 -6.98 -11.83 9.31
CA GLU A 31 -6.79 -12.07 7.86
C GLU A 31 -5.79 -11.07 7.27
N LYS A 32 -4.69 -10.81 7.98
CA LYS A 32 -3.65 -9.91 7.49
C LYS A 32 -2.78 -10.63 6.46
N PRO A 33 -2.66 -10.12 5.23
CA PRO A 33 -1.82 -10.75 4.22
C PRO A 33 -0.33 -10.68 4.58
N THR A 34 0.41 -11.58 3.96
CA THR A 34 1.86 -11.41 3.80
C THR A 34 2.13 -10.91 2.40
N ILE A 35 2.82 -9.78 2.29
CA ILE A 35 3.14 -9.12 1.04
C ILE A 35 4.65 -9.20 0.82
N ASP A 36 5.03 -9.65 -0.36
CA ASP A 36 6.38 -9.65 -0.89
C ASP A 36 6.42 -8.61 -2.03
N LEU A 37 6.91 -7.41 -1.73
CA LEU A 37 6.86 -6.24 -2.61
C LEU A 37 8.19 -6.05 -3.33
N SER A 38 8.16 -6.09 -4.67
CA SER A 38 9.30 -5.75 -5.53
C SER A 38 9.09 -4.41 -6.24
N ILE A 39 9.90 -3.42 -5.90
CA ILE A 39 9.91 -2.10 -6.54
C ILE A 39 11.01 -2.10 -7.59
N LYS A 40 10.62 -2.21 -8.85
CA LYS A 40 11.53 -2.36 -10.00
C LYS A 40 10.86 -1.87 -11.27
N LYS A 41 11.58 -1.81 -12.39
CA LYS A 41 10.96 -1.60 -13.69
C LYS A 41 9.95 -2.72 -14.01
N VAL A 42 8.73 -2.35 -14.37
CA VAL A 42 7.63 -3.24 -14.76
C VAL A 42 7.28 -2.96 -16.23
N GLU A 43 7.05 -4.02 -17.02
CA GLU A 43 6.68 -3.89 -18.43
C GLU A 43 5.15 -3.90 -18.58
N ASP A 44 4.65 -3.01 -19.44
CA ASP A 44 3.24 -2.91 -19.86
C ASP A 44 2.19 -2.69 -18.75
N ALA A 45 2.61 -2.42 -17.51
CA ALA A 45 1.73 -2.10 -16.38
C ALA A 45 2.40 -1.17 -15.36
N LEU A 46 1.60 -0.63 -14.43
CA LEU A 46 2.11 0.12 -13.28
C LEU A 46 2.43 -0.80 -12.09
N ALA A 47 1.73 -1.92 -11.99
CA ALA A 47 1.95 -2.96 -11.01
C ALA A 47 1.31 -4.29 -11.44
N TRP A 48 1.69 -5.37 -10.75
CA TRP A 48 1.09 -6.69 -10.83
C TRP A 48 0.94 -7.27 -9.43
N THR A 49 -0.12 -8.06 -9.21
CA THR A 49 -0.35 -8.80 -7.97
C THR A 49 -0.63 -10.27 -8.26
N ASP A 50 0.15 -11.15 -7.64
CA ASP A 50 -0.01 -12.60 -7.71
C ASP A 50 -0.24 -13.20 -6.32
N TYR A 51 -1.04 -14.27 -6.27
CA TYR A 51 -1.26 -15.07 -5.06
C TYR A 51 -0.33 -16.28 -5.03
N GLU A 52 0.48 -16.39 -3.97
CA GLU A 52 1.49 -17.45 -3.83
C GLU A 52 1.06 -18.59 -2.89
N GLY A 53 -0.15 -18.55 -2.33
CA GLY A 53 -0.62 -19.52 -1.34
C GLY A 53 -0.50 -19.00 0.11
N ASP A 54 -1.22 -19.65 1.03
CA ASP A 54 -1.17 -19.39 2.48
C ASP A 54 -1.32 -17.91 2.89
N GLY A 55 -2.12 -17.13 2.14
CA GLY A 55 -2.30 -15.70 2.38
C GLY A 55 -1.07 -14.84 2.04
N LYS A 56 -0.11 -15.39 1.30
CA LYS A 56 1.04 -14.69 0.73
C LYS A 56 0.70 -14.17 -0.67
N PHE A 57 1.09 -12.92 -0.92
CA PHE A 57 0.97 -12.27 -2.21
C PHE A 57 2.30 -11.67 -2.61
N PHE A 58 2.58 -11.70 -3.90
CA PHE A 58 3.70 -11.03 -4.52
C PHE A 58 3.18 -9.83 -5.30
N ILE A 59 3.75 -8.65 -5.04
CA ILE A 59 3.39 -7.40 -5.71
C ILE A 59 4.63 -6.86 -6.40
N GLU A 60 4.54 -6.58 -7.69
CA GLU A 60 5.55 -5.82 -8.44
C GLU A 60 5.00 -4.44 -8.73
N ILE A 61 5.79 -3.38 -8.49
CA ILE A 61 5.37 -2.00 -8.75
C ILE A 61 6.48 -1.24 -9.48
N GLU A 62 6.08 -0.45 -10.48
CA GLU A 62 6.97 0.34 -11.31
C GLU A 62 7.79 1.34 -10.48
N GLU A 63 9.12 1.24 -10.56
CA GLU A 63 10.04 2.03 -9.73
C GLU A 63 10.09 3.52 -10.09
N SER A 64 9.71 3.88 -11.32
CA SER A 64 9.74 5.26 -11.81
C SER A 64 8.49 6.07 -11.46
N LEU A 65 7.52 5.48 -10.75
CA LEU A 65 6.32 6.20 -10.32
C LEU A 65 6.66 7.34 -9.36
N ASP A 66 6.06 8.50 -9.62
CA ASP A 66 6.06 9.58 -8.65
C ASP A 66 5.32 9.15 -7.37
N ARG A 67 5.55 9.88 -6.28
CA ARG A 67 5.00 9.54 -4.96
C ARG A 67 3.48 9.35 -4.97
N ARG A 68 2.74 10.18 -5.70
CA ARG A 68 1.26 10.11 -5.73
C ARG A 68 0.80 8.87 -6.48
N ARG A 69 1.37 8.62 -7.65
CA ARG A 69 1.06 7.42 -8.44
C ARG A 69 1.44 6.16 -7.68
N PHE A 70 2.60 6.14 -7.04
CA PHE A 70 3.04 5.02 -6.21
C PHE A 70 2.02 4.68 -5.11
N ILE A 71 1.52 5.68 -4.39
CA ILE A 71 0.50 5.50 -3.34
C ILE A 71 -0.78 4.90 -3.91
N ILE A 72 -1.30 5.50 -4.98
CA ILE A 72 -2.57 5.06 -5.58
C ILE A 72 -2.44 3.64 -6.13
N THR A 73 -1.37 3.36 -6.85
CA THR A 73 -1.08 2.03 -7.41
C THR A 73 -0.94 1.00 -6.29
N LEU A 74 -0.19 1.26 -5.21
CA LEU A 74 -0.10 0.29 -4.12
C LEU A 74 -1.44 0.10 -3.39
N CYS A 75 -2.24 1.17 -3.23
CA CYS A 75 -3.60 1.07 -2.70
C CYS A 75 -4.51 0.20 -3.58
N HIS A 76 -4.40 0.31 -4.90
CA HIS A 76 -5.11 -0.51 -5.88
C HIS A 76 -4.78 -1.99 -5.70
N GLU A 77 -3.49 -2.34 -5.68
CA GLU A 77 -3.04 -3.71 -5.47
C GLU A 77 -3.51 -4.27 -4.11
N MET A 78 -3.48 -3.46 -3.05
CA MET A 78 -3.99 -3.87 -1.73
C MET A 78 -5.51 -4.11 -1.71
N ILE A 79 -6.27 -3.42 -2.57
CA ILE A 79 -7.71 -3.70 -2.76
C ILE A 79 -7.89 -5.05 -3.45
N HIS A 80 -7.08 -5.40 -4.45
CA HIS A 80 -7.11 -6.73 -5.06
C HIS A 80 -6.79 -7.84 -4.07
N VAL A 81 -5.76 -7.64 -3.23
CA VAL A 81 -5.43 -8.58 -2.14
C VAL A 81 -6.64 -8.77 -1.21
N ARG A 82 -7.32 -7.69 -0.83
CA ARG A 82 -8.54 -7.76 -0.02
C ARG A 82 -9.66 -8.53 -0.72
N GLN A 83 -9.92 -8.23 -1.99
CA GLN A 83 -10.97 -8.90 -2.77
C GLN A 83 -10.70 -10.42 -2.83
N PHE A 84 -9.46 -10.78 -3.14
CA PHE A 84 -9.03 -12.17 -3.21
C PHE A 84 -9.22 -12.90 -1.86
N LEU A 85 -8.72 -12.31 -0.76
CA LEU A 85 -8.86 -12.91 0.58
C LEU A 85 -10.32 -13.01 1.04
N ALA A 86 -11.19 -12.08 0.63
CA ALA A 86 -12.61 -12.13 0.92
C ALA A 86 -13.37 -13.19 0.09
N GLY A 87 -12.72 -13.86 -0.85
CA GLY A 87 -13.34 -14.86 -1.73
C GLY A 87 -14.35 -14.25 -2.71
N VAL A 88 -14.22 -12.96 -3.02
CA VAL A 88 -15.04 -12.29 -4.03
C VAL A 88 -14.29 -12.21 -5.37
N GLU A 89 -15.03 -12.04 -6.46
CA GLU A 89 -14.43 -11.82 -7.77
C GLU A 89 -13.56 -10.55 -7.75
N VAL A 90 -12.31 -10.68 -8.18
CA VAL A 90 -11.37 -9.56 -8.31
C VAL A 90 -11.88 -8.64 -9.41
N SER A 91 -11.99 -7.35 -9.10
CA SER A 91 -12.64 -6.37 -9.97
C SER A 91 -11.83 -5.08 -10.08
N GLU A 92 -11.27 -4.85 -11.27
CA GLU A 92 -10.61 -3.60 -11.68
C GLU A 92 -11.51 -2.38 -11.45
N PHE A 93 -12.78 -2.48 -11.87
CA PHE A 93 -13.73 -1.37 -11.72
C PHE A 93 -13.91 -0.97 -10.25
N SER A 94 -14.01 -1.96 -9.36
CA SER A 94 -14.10 -1.73 -7.92
C SER A 94 -12.79 -1.15 -7.36
N ALA A 95 -11.63 -1.66 -7.80
CA ALA A 95 -10.33 -1.15 -7.38
C ALA A 95 -10.15 0.34 -7.78
N TYR A 96 -10.38 0.69 -9.04
CA TYR A 96 -10.36 2.08 -9.52
C TYR A 96 -11.33 2.99 -8.77
N HIS A 97 -12.50 2.49 -8.39
CA HIS A 97 -13.48 3.29 -7.66
C HIS A 97 -13.01 3.66 -6.25
N TYR A 98 -12.19 2.82 -5.61
CA TYR A 98 -11.81 2.98 -4.20
C TYR A 98 -10.36 3.42 -3.98
N GLU A 99 -9.46 3.23 -4.93
CA GLU A 99 -8.02 3.52 -4.79
C GLU A 99 -7.75 4.98 -4.38
N GLU A 100 -8.41 5.94 -5.04
CA GLU A 100 -8.21 7.38 -4.80
C GLU A 100 -8.73 7.77 -3.41
N ARG A 101 -9.87 7.20 -3.00
CA ARG A 101 -10.41 7.45 -1.66
C ARG A 101 -9.47 6.92 -0.59
N LEU A 102 -8.92 5.71 -0.78
CA LEU A 102 -7.99 5.10 0.17
C LEU A 102 -6.66 5.86 0.22
N ALA A 103 -6.15 6.29 -0.93
CA ALA A 103 -4.97 7.15 -1.02
C ALA A 103 -5.18 8.48 -0.28
N ASN A 104 -6.31 9.15 -0.50
CA ASN A 104 -6.64 10.41 0.19
C ASN A 104 -6.72 10.23 1.72
N GLN A 105 -7.29 9.13 2.20
CA GLN A 105 -7.29 8.81 3.63
C GLN A 105 -5.87 8.64 4.19
N PHE A 106 -4.98 7.97 3.45
CA PHE A 106 -3.57 7.86 3.84
C PHE A 106 -2.89 9.23 3.94
N TYR A 107 -3.14 10.13 2.97
CA TYR A 107 -2.60 11.49 3.01
C TYR A 107 -3.08 12.26 4.24
N ASP A 108 -4.36 12.16 4.58
CA ASP A 108 -4.92 12.85 5.74
C ASP A 108 -4.27 12.33 7.05
N GLU A 109 -4.04 11.02 7.17
CA GLU A 109 -3.37 10.41 8.33
C GLU A 109 -1.88 10.78 8.42
N GLU A 110 -1.18 10.83 7.29
CA GLU A 110 0.22 11.26 7.24
C GLU A 110 0.37 12.74 7.64
N LEU A 111 -0.53 13.60 7.16
CA LEU A 111 -0.57 15.02 7.53
C LEU A 111 -0.86 15.20 9.03
N ALA A 112 -1.81 14.44 9.58
CA ALA A 112 -2.12 14.47 11.00
C ALA A 112 -0.93 14.02 11.86
N SER A 113 -0.28 12.92 11.48
CA SER A 113 0.90 12.40 12.20
C SER A 113 2.06 13.40 12.21
N ASN A 114 2.33 14.03 11.06
CA ASN A 114 3.36 15.06 10.97
C ASN A 114 3.01 16.29 11.83
N PHE A 115 1.74 16.65 11.94
CA PHE A 115 1.32 17.77 12.79
C PHE A 115 1.50 17.46 14.29
N GLU A 116 1.20 16.24 14.72
CA GLU A 116 1.41 15.79 16.11
C GLU A 116 2.90 15.77 16.48
N GLU A 117 3.78 15.25 15.61
CA GLU A 117 5.23 15.28 15.82
C GLU A 117 5.75 16.71 15.99
N ASN A 118 5.32 17.64 15.12
CA ASN A 118 5.72 19.05 15.22
C ASN A 118 5.21 19.74 16.49
N ILE A 119 4.06 19.35 17.05
CA ILE A 119 3.57 19.90 18.33
C ILE A 119 4.40 19.38 19.51
N LEU A 120 4.78 18.10 19.50
CA LEU A 120 5.59 17.53 20.58
C LEU A 120 6.96 18.20 20.65
N ASP A 121 7.59 18.47 19.50
CA ASP A 121 8.89 19.17 19.42
C ASP A 121 8.85 20.61 19.96
N ILE A 122 7.69 21.29 19.90
CA ILE A 122 7.53 22.67 20.41
C ILE A 122 7.37 22.70 21.95
N ASN A 123 7.00 21.58 22.57
CA ASN A 123 6.75 21.51 24.01
C ASN A 123 7.92 20.93 24.83
N GLU A 124 9.07 20.67 24.20
CA GLU A 124 10.30 20.18 24.85
C GLU A 124 11.34 21.28 25.16
N ASP A 125 11.03 22.57 24.91
CA ASP A 125 11.83 23.74 25.30
C ASP A 125 11.27 24.47 26.55
#